data_AF-R7HF32-F1
#
_entry.id   AF-R7HF32-F1
#
_cell.length_a   1.000
_cell.length_b   1.000
_cell.length_c   1.000
_cell.angle_alpha   90.00
_cell.angle_beta   90.00
_cell.angle_gamma   90.00
#
_symmetry.space_group_name_H-M   'P 1'
#
loop_
_entity.id
_entity.type
_entity.pdbx_description
1 polymer ?
#
loop_
_entity_poly.entity_id
_entity_poly.type
_entity_poly.pdbx_seq_one_letter_code
_entity_poly.pdbx_strand_id
1 'polypeptide(L)'
;MPVIAYKNRLLGYNISFAFNTTYTKDYKLKIKSSTEYLTTEKDIINKVIKDFNEKEFDMYMTNYNVELLALSKYFLDKIPNIFSISYETKYEKCIFYASEIEEITKND
;
A
#
# COMPACT_ATOMS: atom_id res chain seq x y z
N MET A 1 -2.54 4.19 16.34
CA MET A 1 -3.59 4.82 15.51
C MET A 1 -3.15 4.78 14.06
N PRO A 2 -3.81 3.97 13.21
CA PRO A 2 -4.06 4.36 11.83
C PRO A 2 -5.51 4.03 11.43
N VAL A 3 -6.31 5.00 10.99
CA VAL A 3 -7.62 4.69 10.38
C VAL A 3 -7.86 5.61 9.20
N ILE A 4 -7.45 5.13 8.03
CA ILE A 4 -8.05 5.48 6.74
C ILE A 4 -8.14 4.17 5.98
N ALA A 5 -9.23 3.44 6.16
CA ALA A 5 -9.46 2.20 5.42
C ALA A 5 -9.99 2.54 4.02
N TYR A 6 -9.07 2.79 3.08
CA TYR A 6 -9.45 2.82 1.68
C TYR A 6 -9.54 1.39 1.17
N LYS A 7 -10.77 0.92 0.94
CA LYS A 7 -11.07 -0.43 0.43
C LYS A 7 -11.29 -0.37 -1.07
N ASN A 8 -10.55 -1.19 -1.81
CA ASN A 8 -10.79 -1.37 -3.24
C ASN A 8 -10.59 -2.82 -3.65
N ARG A 9 -11.08 -3.19 -4.83
CA ARG A 9 -10.95 -4.55 -5.37
C ARG A 9 -9.96 -4.58 -6.51
N LEU A 10 -8.96 -5.43 -6.37
CA LEU A 10 -8.01 -5.74 -7.44
C LEU A 10 -7.65 -7.22 -7.34
N LEU A 11 -7.61 -7.91 -8.48
CA LEU A 11 -7.27 -9.34 -8.57
C LEU A 11 -8.09 -10.25 -7.61
N GLY A 12 -9.34 -9.88 -7.32
CA GLY A 12 -10.22 -10.64 -6.42
C GLY A 12 -10.03 -10.37 -4.91
N TYR A 13 -9.05 -9.56 -4.53
CA TYR A 13 -8.79 -9.17 -3.14
C TYR A 13 -9.50 -7.86 -2.78
N ASN A 14 -10.05 -7.76 -1.56
CA ASN A 14 -10.35 -6.46 -0.97
C ASN A 14 -9.08 -5.93 -0.30
N ILE A 15 -8.52 -4.85 -0.82
CA ILE A 15 -7.24 -4.29 -0.39
C ILE A 15 -7.50 -3.09 0.51
N SER A 16 -6.81 -3.02 1.65
CA SER A 16 -6.86 -1.90 2.60
C SER A 16 -5.45 -1.38 2.89
N PHE A 17 -5.27 -0.06 2.87
CA PHE A 17 -4.00 0.60 3.17
C PHE A 17 -4.07 1.30 4.53
N ALA A 18 -3.01 1.19 5.32
CA ALA A 18 -2.81 1.99 6.53
C ALA A 18 -1.57 2.86 6.36
N PHE A 19 -1.58 4.08 6.88
CA PHE A 19 -0.52 5.07 6.71
C PHE A 19 0.18 5.41 8.02
N ASN A 20 1.47 5.74 7.95
CA ASN A 20 2.27 6.14 9.11
C ASN A 20 2.03 7.63 9.41
N THR A 21 1.31 7.94 10.49
CA THR A 21 1.02 9.33 10.89
C THR A 21 2.21 10.04 11.56
N THR A 22 3.31 9.34 11.82
CA THR A 22 4.42 9.80 12.67
C THR A 22 5.54 10.56 11.92
N TYR A 23 5.55 10.57 10.57
CA TYR A 23 6.55 11.28 9.75
C TYR A 23 6.18 12.75 9.42
N THR A 24 5.28 13.37 10.18
CA THR A 24 5.07 14.83 10.19
C THR A 24 6.09 15.59 11.06
N LYS A 25 7.33 15.09 11.17
CA LYS A 25 8.39 15.75 11.95
C LYS A 25 9.34 16.62 11.13
N ASP A 26 9.72 16.22 9.92
CA ASP A 26 10.63 17.04 9.08
C ASP A 26 9.92 17.88 8.01
N TYR A 27 8.69 17.52 7.66
CA TYR A 27 7.76 18.51 7.19
C TYR A 27 7.10 19.12 8.42
N LYS A 28 7.48 20.36 8.77
CA LYS A 28 6.62 21.29 9.54
C LYS A 28 5.35 21.59 8.73
N LEU A 29 4.58 20.55 8.44
CA LEU A 29 3.21 20.69 7.99
C LEU A 29 2.46 21.10 9.24
N LYS A 30 2.28 22.42 9.37
CA LYS A 30 1.12 22.97 10.06
C LYS A 30 -0.04 22.07 9.66
N ILE A 31 -0.58 21.34 10.62
CA ILE A 31 -1.74 20.48 10.43
C ILE A 31 -2.89 21.41 10.04
N LYS A 32 -2.98 21.75 8.76
CA LYS A 32 -4.22 22.16 8.14
C LYS A 32 -5.05 20.88 8.11
N SER A 33 -6.15 20.93 8.85
CA SER A 33 -7.24 19.94 8.96
C SER A 33 -6.97 18.59 8.26
N SER A 34 -6.98 17.52 9.05
CA SER A 34 -6.89 16.10 8.68
C SER A 34 -7.60 15.69 7.38
N THR A 35 -8.64 16.43 6.95
CA THR A 35 -9.41 16.24 5.73
C THR A 35 -8.60 16.41 4.42
N GLU A 36 -7.62 17.32 4.34
CA GLU A 36 -6.90 17.57 3.07
C GLU A 36 -5.95 16.42 2.68
N TYR A 37 -5.17 15.90 3.62
CA TYR A 37 -4.25 14.75 3.40
C TYR A 37 -4.99 13.47 3.02
N LEU A 38 -6.12 13.23 3.70
CA LEU A 38 -7.07 12.16 3.41
C LEU A 38 -7.52 12.16 1.95
N THR A 39 -7.62 13.34 1.34
CA THR A 39 -8.08 13.50 -0.05
C THR A 39 -6.95 13.17 -1.03
N THR A 40 -5.73 13.66 -0.77
CA THR A 40 -4.56 13.41 -1.62
C THR A 40 -4.13 11.95 -1.64
N GLU A 41 -4.03 11.30 -0.48
CA GLU A 41 -3.66 9.87 -0.41
C GLU A 41 -4.72 9.00 -1.09
N LYS A 42 -6.00 9.32 -0.89
CA LYS A 42 -7.11 8.63 -1.55
C LYS A 42 -7.05 8.77 -3.07
N ASP A 43 -6.75 9.96 -3.59
CA ASP A 43 -6.63 10.20 -5.03
C ASP A 43 -5.43 9.46 -5.63
N ILE A 44 -4.30 9.41 -4.92
CA ILE A 44 -3.14 8.61 -5.31
C ILE A 44 -3.51 7.13 -5.35
N ILE A 45 -4.16 6.58 -4.31
CA ILE A 45 -4.56 5.17 -4.29
C ILE A 45 -5.54 4.88 -5.44
N ASN A 46 -6.57 5.72 -5.62
CA ASN A 46 -7.52 5.61 -6.74
C ASN A 46 -6.79 5.51 -8.08
N LYS A 47 -5.82 6.40 -8.29
CA LYS A 47 -5.03 6.46 -9.52
C LYS A 47 -4.17 5.21 -9.69
N VAL A 48 -3.42 4.80 -8.66
CA VAL A 48 -2.53 3.63 -8.72
C VAL A 48 -3.30 2.33 -8.98
N ILE A 49 -4.51 2.20 -8.42
CA ILE A 49 -5.36 1.03 -8.68
C ILE A 49 -5.96 1.08 -10.08
N LYS A 50 -6.42 2.24 -10.54
CA LYS A 50 -6.97 2.40 -11.89
C LYS A 50 -5.92 2.19 -12.98
N ASP A 51 -4.71 2.67 -12.73
CA ASP A 51 -3.58 2.59 -13.65
C ASP A 51 -2.73 1.32 -13.40
N PHE A 52 -3.30 0.30 -12.72
CA PHE A 52 -2.60 -0.95 -12.47
C PHE A 52 -2.14 -1.59 -13.79
N ASN A 53 -0.85 -1.90 -13.87
CA ASN A 53 -0.21 -2.42 -15.07
C ASN A 53 0.33 -3.82 -14.82
N GLU A 54 -0.30 -4.83 -15.44
CA GLU A 54 0.09 -6.23 -15.32
C GLU A 54 1.53 -6.50 -15.75
N LYS A 55 2.01 -5.86 -16.83
CA LYS A 55 3.40 -6.04 -17.31
C LYS A 55 4.43 -5.52 -16.32
N GLU A 56 4.12 -4.41 -15.66
CA GLU A 56 4.99 -3.88 -14.62
C GLU A 56 4.95 -4.79 -13.38
N PHE A 57 3.75 -5.27 -13.02
CA PHE A 57 3.55 -6.20 -11.92
C PHE A 57 4.29 -7.54 -12.11
N ASP A 58 4.37 -8.07 -13.34
CA ASP A 58 5.12 -9.28 -13.66
C ASP A 58 6.61 -9.18 -13.26
N MET A 59 7.18 -7.97 -13.32
CA MET A 59 8.55 -7.73 -12.84
C MET A 59 8.68 -7.88 -11.32
N TYR A 60 7.65 -7.53 -10.55
CA TYR A 60 7.62 -7.76 -9.10
C TYR A 60 7.42 -9.24 -8.80
N MET A 61 6.55 -9.94 -9.53
CA MET A 61 6.36 -11.38 -9.41
C MET A 61 7.66 -12.15 -9.60
N THR A 62 8.46 -11.76 -10.60
CA THR A 62 9.78 -12.37 -10.88
C THR A 62 10.76 -12.22 -9.71
N ASN A 63 10.64 -11.15 -8.91
CA ASN A 63 11.57 -10.84 -7.82
C ASN A 63 11.14 -11.42 -6.46
N TYR A 64 9.83 -11.58 -6.23
CA TYR A 64 9.28 -11.95 -4.91
C TYR A 64 8.62 -13.32 -4.88
N ASN A 65 8.36 -13.96 -6.04
CA ASN A 65 7.77 -15.31 -6.22
C ASN A 65 6.43 -15.59 -5.51
N VAL A 66 5.93 -14.67 -4.69
CA VAL A 66 4.70 -14.75 -3.92
C VAL A 66 3.83 -13.56 -4.29
N GLU A 67 2.62 -13.82 -4.78
CA GLU A 67 1.73 -12.81 -5.35
C GLU A 67 1.46 -11.65 -4.41
N LEU A 68 1.09 -11.93 -3.16
CA LEU A 68 0.75 -10.88 -2.20
C LEU A 68 1.97 -10.06 -1.77
N LEU A 69 3.17 -10.66 -1.73
CA LEU A 69 4.41 -9.93 -1.45
C LEU A 69 4.79 -9.02 -2.61
N ALA A 70 4.76 -9.54 -3.85
CA ALA A 70 5.00 -8.78 -5.06
C ALA A 70 4.01 -7.60 -5.18
N LEU A 71 2.73 -7.86 -4.89
CA LEU A 71 1.68 -6.86 -4.97
C LEU A 71 1.84 -5.80 -3.87
N SER A 72 2.27 -6.21 -2.68
CA SER A 72 2.56 -5.27 -1.60
C SER A 72 3.73 -4.36 -1.96
N LYS A 73 4.82 -4.92 -2.51
CA LYS A 73 5.96 -4.12 -2.95
C LYS A 73 5.58 -3.16 -4.08
N TYR A 74 4.80 -3.63 -5.06
CA TYR A 74 4.28 -2.79 -6.16
C TYR A 74 3.56 -1.53 -5.64
N PHE A 75 2.75 -1.69 -4.58
CA PHE A 75 2.04 -0.57 -3.98
C PHE A 75 2.94 0.32 -3.13
N LEU A 76 3.85 -0.25 -2.34
CA LEU A 76 4.81 0.52 -1.53
C LEU A 76 5.67 1.46 -2.40
N ASP A 77 6.08 0.99 -3.58
CA ASP A 77 6.90 1.79 -4.50
C ASP A 77 6.11 2.94 -5.17
N LYS A 78 4.77 2.91 -5.15
CA LYS A 78 3.90 3.89 -5.84
C LYS A 78 3.09 4.78 -4.91
N ILE A 79 2.80 4.32 -3.71
CA ILE A 79 1.98 5.03 -2.73
C ILE A 79 2.88 5.33 -1.53
N PRO A 80 3.23 6.60 -1.31
CA PRO A 80 4.12 6.96 -0.21
C PRO A 80 3.45 6.76 1.15
N ASN A 81 4.27 6.63 2.20
CA ASN A 81 3.86 6.62 3.62
C ASN A 81 2.93 5.49 4.04
N ILE A 82 2.79 4.43 3.23
CA ILE A 82 2.10 3.21 3.67
C ILE A 82 2.88 2.61 4.85
N PHE A 83 2.14 2.32 5.91
CA PHE A 83 2.59 1.57 7.07
C PHE A 83 2.32 0.07 6.92
N SER A 84 1.14 -0.30 6.43
CA SER A 84 0.79 -1.69 6.18
C SER A 84 -0.28 -1.82 5.10
N ILE A 85 -0.31 -2.98 4.44
CA ILE A 85 -1.31 -3.32 3.44
C ILE A 85 -2.02 -4.60 3.89
N SER A 86 -3.34 -4.64 3.78
CA SER A 86 -4.14 -5.82 4.09
C SER A 86 -4.92 -6.28 2.87
N TYR A 87 -4.91 -7.59 2.65
CA TYR A 87 -5.62 -8.28 1.59
C TYR A 87 -6.65 -9.21 2.22
N GLU A 88 -7.92 -9.03 1.88
CA GLU A 88 -9.03 -9.77 2.46
C GLU A 88 -9.84 -10.46 1.36
N THR A 89 -9.94 -11.78 1.44
CA THR A 89 -10.89 -12.60 0.69
C THR A 89 -12.08 -12.97 1.59
N LYS A 90 -13.00 -13.82 1.10
CA LYS A 90 -14.10 -14.34 1.94
C LYS A 90 -13.59 -15.23 3.08
N TYR A 91 -12.41 -15.83 2.93
CA TYR A 91 -11.91 -16.89 3.81
C TYR A 91 -10.70 -16.46 4.63
N GLU A 92 -9.91 -15.53 4.13
CA GLU A 92 -8.60 -15.21 4.68
C GLU A 92 -8.33 -13.71 4.67
N LYS A 93 -7.52 -13.28 5.64
CA LYS A 93 -7.03 -11.92 5.73
C LYS A 93 -5.53 -11.95 5.98
N CYS A 94 -4.77 -11.41 5.04
CA CYS A 94 -3.33 -11.24 5.15
C CYS A 94 -3.01 -9.77 5.42
N ILE A 95 -1.98 -9.51 6.22
CA ILE A 95 -1.46 -8.17 6.50
C ILE A 95 0.04 -8.23 6.31
N PHE A 96 0.57 -7.26 5.58
CA PHE A 96 2.00 -7.08 5.39
C PHE A 96 2.40 -5.69 5.88
N TYR A 97 3.43 -5.62 6.71
CA TYR A 97 3.98 -4.35 7.16
C TYR A 97 5.05 -3.86 6.18
N ALA A 98 5.07 -2.55 5.93
CA ALA A 98 6.00 -1.96 4.97
C ALA A 98 7.46 -2.29 5.33
N SER A 99 7.82 -2.25 6.61
CA SER A 99 9.16 -2.60 7.09
C SER A 99 9.54 -4.04 6.75
N GLU A 100 8.62 -5.00 6.91
CA GLU A 100 8.89 -6.41 6.62
C GLU A 100 9.13 -6.62 5.13
N ILE A 101 8.36 -5.95 4.26
CA ILE A 101 8.51 -6.10 2.81
C ILE A 101 9.82 -5.47 2.30
N GLU A 102 10.24 -4.34 2.87
CA GLU A 102 11.54 -3.73 2.52
C GLU A 102 12.73 -4.57 3.00
N GLU A 103 12.57 -5.33 4.08
CA GLU A 103 13.61 -6.22 4.62
C GLU A 103 13.70 -7.55 3.86
N ILE A 104 12.66 -7.96 3.12
CA ILE A 104 12.70 -9.15 2.27
C ILE A 104 13.65 -8.89 1.09
N THR A 105 14.83 -9.52 1.15
CA THR A 105 15.80 -9.51 0.07
C THR A 105 15.24 -10.22 -1.16
N LYS A 106 15.37 -9.59 -2.33
CA LYS A 106 15.12 -10.23 -3.62
C LYS A 106 16.03 -11.47 -3.69
N ASN A 107 15.44 -12.67 -3.78
CA ASN A 107 16.08 -13.99 -3.86
C ASN A 107 16.29 -14.77 -2.54
N ASP A 108 15.24 -14.99 -1.75
CA ASP A 108 15.13 -16.21 -0.92
C ASP A 108 14.18 -17.22 -1.59
#